data_AF-A0A451CNW4-F1
#
_entry.id   AF-A0A451CNW4-F1
#
_cell.length_a   1.000
_cell.length_b   1.000
_cell.length_c   1.000
_cell.angle_alpha   90.00
_cell.angle_beta   90.00
_cell.angle_gamma   90.00
#
_symmetry.space_group_name_H-M   'P 1'
#
loop_
_entity.id
_entity.type
_entity.pdbx_description
1 polymer ?
#
loop_
_entity_poly.entity_id
_entity_poly.type
_entity_poly.pdbx_seq_one_letter_code
_entity_poly.pdbx_strand_id
1 'polypeptide(L)' 'RNAMIERITIRPDICHGKPCVRGLRYPVETVLEWLASGMTSEEILSDYEDPGTQ' A
#
# COMPACT_ATOMS: atom_id res chain seq x y z
N ARG A 1 20.73 6.00 -5.91
CA ARG A 1 20.07 5.46 -4.68
C ARG A 1 18.56 5.48 -4.94
N ASN A 2 17.91 4.33 -5.04
CA ASN A 2 16.48 4.22 -5.38
C ASN A 2 15.62 4.39 -4.12
N ALA A 3 15.37 5.65 -3.73
CA ALA A 3 14.57 6.03 -2.55
C ALA A 3 13.11 5.51 -2.58
N MET A 4 12.66 4.94 -3.69
CA MET A 4 11.32 4.37 -3.88
C MET A 4 11.20 2.98 -3.21
N ILE A 5 12.26 2.16 -3.27
CA ILE A 5 12.27 0.81 -2.68
C ILE A 5 12.29 0.90 -1.15
N GLU A 6 12.89 1.96 -0.61
CA GLU A 6 12.87 2.27 0.82
C GLU A 6 11.48 2.61 1.36
N ARG A 7 10.38 2.49 0.60
CA ARG A 7 9.00 2.59 1.13
C ARG A 7 8.20 1.30 0.99
N ILE A 8 8.79 0.26 0.40
CA ILE A 8 8.14 -1.03 0.20
C ILE A 8 8.69 -2.00 1.24
N THR A 9 7.80 -2.75 1.88
CA THR A 9 8.12 -3.84 2.80
C THR A 9 7.64 -5.14 2.19
N ILE A 10 8.53 -6.13 2.10
CA ILE A 10 8.19 -7.49 1.70
C ILE A 10 8.26 -8.33 2.95
N ARG A 11 7.11 -8.84 3.38
CA ARG A 11 6.96 -9.64 4.60
C ARG A 11 6.35 -10.98 4.24
N PRO A 12 7.03 -12.12 4.39
CA PRO A 12 6.48 -13.43 4.04
C PRO A 12 5.23 -13.79 4.86
N ASP A 13 5.12 -13.20 6.05
CA ASP A 13 4.00 -13.29 6.99
C ASP A 13 2.80 -12.37 6.63
N ILE A 14 2.97 -11.41 5.71
CA ILE A 14 1.92 -10.45 5.32
C ILE A 14 1.67 -10.49 3.82
N CYS A 15 0.39 -10.50 3.42
CA CYS A 15 -0.02 -10.57 2.02
C CYS A 15 0.67 -11.70 1.23
N HIS A 16 0.90 -12.86 1.88
CA HIS A 16 1.53 -14.05 1.27
C HIS A 16 2.92 -13.79 0.68
N GLY A 17 3.70 -12.85 1.23
CA GLY A 17 5.03 -12.48 0.70
C GLY A 17 4.98 -11.52 -0.48
N LYS A 18 3.81 -10.96 -0.80
CA LYS A 18 3.72 -9.88 -1.80
C LYS A 18 4.35 -8.59 -1.26
N PRO A 19 4.91 -7.74 -2.15
CA PRO A 19 5.39 -6.42 -1.75
C PRO A 19 4.21 -5.56 -1.30
N CYS A 20 4.32 -4.99 -0.10
CA CYS A 20 3.33 -4.07 0.46
C CYS A 20 3.97 -2.70 0.71
N VAL A 21 3.19 -1.64 0.56
CA VAL A 21 3.64 -0.30 0.93
C VAL A 21 3.80 -0.25 2.45
N ARG A 22 4.95 0.24 2.95
CA ARG A 22 5.24 0.27 4.38
C ARG A 22 4.22 1.11 5.13
N GLY A 23 3.68 0.54 6.21
CA GLY A 23 2.63 1.19 7.01
C GLY A 23 1.22 0.94 6.48
N LEU A 24 1.08 0.31 5.31
CA LEU A 24 -0.18 -0.14 4.73
C LEU A 24 -0.18 -1.68 4.64
N ARG A 25 -1.37 -2.28 4.76
CA ARG A 25 -1.56 -3.73 4.52
C ARG A 25 -2.07 -4.02 3.11
N TYR A 26 -1.88 -3.08 2.18
CA TYR A 26 -2.25 -3.25 0.78
C TYR A 26 -1.05 -3.72 -0.05
N PRO A 27 -1.21 -4.76 -0.88
CA PRO A 27 -0.23 -5.13 -1.89
C PRO A 27 -0.01 -3.97 -2.87
N VAL A 28 1.22 -3.78 -3.33
CA VAL A 28 1.55 -2.78 -4.34
C VAL A 28 0.74 -3.00 -5.63
N GLU A 29 0.48 -4.26 -5.99
CA GLU A 29 -0.39 -4.66 -7.10
C GLU A 29 -1.77 -4.00 -7.01
N THR A 30 -2.45 -4.12 -5.87
CA THR A 30 -3.78 -3.57 -5.65
C THR A 30 -3.78 -2.05 -5.72
N VAL A 31 -2.77 -1.40 -5.14
CA VAL A 31 -2.61 0.06 -5.25
C VAL A 31 -2.45 0.49 -6.71
N LEU A 32 -1.66 -0.25 -7.50
CA LEU A 32 -1.50 0.02 -8.92
C LEU A 32 -2.80 -0.19 -9.72
N GLU A 33 -3.59 -1.21 -9.38
CA GLU A 33 -4.91 -1.43 -9.99
C GLU A 33 -5.87 -0.27 -9.70
N TRP A 34 -5.91 0.23 -8.46
CA TRP A 34 -6.73 1.38 -8.10
C TRP A 34 -6.29 2.64 -8.82
N LEU A 35 -4.98 2.93 -8.85
CA LEU A 35 -4.43 4.04 -9.63
C LEU A 35 -4.77 3.89 -11.13
N ALA A 36 -4.71 2.68 -11.68
CA ALA A 36 -5.09 2.40 -13.07
C ALA A 36 -6.59 2.58 -13.32
N SER A 37 -7.44 2.33 -12.31
CA SER A 37 -8.88 2.60 -12.38
C SER A 37 -9.23 4.10 -12.27
N GLY A 38 -8.25 4.96 -11.98
CA GLY A 38 -8.42 6.40 -11.86
C GLY A 38 -8.60 6.90 -10.42
N MET A 39 -8.40 6.02 -9.43
CA MET A 39 -8.40 6.41 -8.02
C MET A 39 -7.12 7.20 -7.70
N THR A 40 -7.24 8.19 -6.83
CA THR A 40 -6.11 9.00 -6.37
C THR A 40 -5.44 8.39 -5.14
N SER A 41 -4.18 8.75 -4.90
CA SER A 41 -3.46 8.34 -3.69
C SER A 41 -4.19 8.75 -2.41
N GLU A 42 -4.83 9.91 -2.42
CA GLU A 42 -5.58 10.47 -1.31
C GLU A 42 -6.83 9.63 -0.99
N GLU A 43 -7.56 9.19 -2.01
CA GLU A 43 -8.71 8.28 -1.84
C GLU A 43 -8.26 6.92 -1.29
N ILE A 44 -7.17 6.36 -1.82
CA ILE A 44 -6.58 5.10 -1.33
C ILE A 44 -6.15 5.22 0.14
N LEU A 45 -5.63 6.38 0.55
CA LEU A 45 -5.25 6.66 1.93
C LEU A 45 -6.46 6.92 2.84
N SER A 46 -7.51 7.57 2.31
CA SER A 46 -8.76 7.81 3.05
C SER A 46 -9.50 6.49 3.32
N ASP A 47 -9.47 5.54 2.39
CA ASP A 47 -10.03 4.20 2.59
C ASP A 47 -9.22 3.37 3.61
N TYR A 48 -7.97 3.76 3.89
CA TYR A 48 -7.13 3.15 4.92
C TYR A 48 -7.39 3.72 6.32
N GLU A 49 -7.97 4.91 6.43
CA GLU A 49 -8.30 5.54 7.71
C GLU A 49 -9.50 4.82 8.36
N ASP A 50 -9.23 3.64 8.93
CA ASP A 50 -10.11 2.99 9.89
C ASP A 50 -10.29 3.96 11.08
N PRO A 51 -11.52 4.40 11.43
CA PRO A 51 -11.77 5.39 12.49
C PRO A 51 -11.30 4.98 13.90
N GLY A 52 -10.57 3.87 14.05
CA GLY A 52 -10.05 3.35 15.31
C GLY A 52 -8.52 3.37 15.47
N THR A 53 -7.74 3.88 14.52
CA THR A 53 -6.26 3.88 14.65
C THR A 53 -5.70 5.29 14.79
N GLN A 54 -5.76 5.82 16.02
CA GLN A 54 -4.96 6.95 16.49
C GLN A 54 -3.66 6.47 17.13
#